data_AF-A0A3A6EVD9-F1
#
_entry.id   AF-A0A3A6EVD9-F1
#
_cell.length_a   1.000
_cell.length_b   1.000
_cell.length_c   1.000
_cell.angle_alpha   90.00
_cell.angle_beta   90.00
_cell.angle_gamma   90.00
#
_symmetry.space_group_name_H-M   'P 1'
#
loop_
_entity.id
_entity.type
_entity.pdbx_description
1 polymer ?
#
loop_
_entity_poly.entity_id
_entity_poly.type
_entity_poly.pdbx_seq_one_letter_code
_entity_poly.pdbx_strand_id
1 'polypeptide(L)'
;MKEFKFTYSDKMNVKNFLEDAKKCENEVWFETLDGDQLSLKSTLCQFILLSLSEHPEALEDAVVRGTGEHDYEILVKYKAV
;
A
#
# COMPACT_ATOMS: atom_id res chain seq x y z
N MET A 1 -8.81 -8.54 15.70
CA MET A 1 -8.78 -7.28 14.93
C MET A 1 -9.39 -7.55 13.57
N LYS A 2 -10.11 -6.60 12.97
CA LYS A 2 -10.64 -6.78 11.61
C LYS A 2 -9.51 -6.60 10.60
N GLU A 3 -9.37 -7.55 9.68
CA GLU A 3 -8.44 -7.44 8.57
C GLU A 3 -9.09 -6.69 7.41
N PHE A 4 -8.29 -5.95 6.64
CA PHE A 4 -8.73 -5.32 5.41
C PHE A 4 -7.79 -5.69 4.27
N LYS A 5 -8.37 -5.76 3.07
CA LYS A 5 -7.67 -6.03 1.83
C LYS A 5 -8.36 -5.27 0.70
N PHE A 6 -7.61 -4.53 -0.11
CA PHE A 6 -8.16 -3.84 -1.28
C PHE A 6 -7.11 -3.64 -2.37
N THR A 7 -7.56 -3.62 -3.63
CA THR A 7 -6.71 -3.33 -4.79
C THR A 7 -6.29 -1.87 -4.78
N TYR A 8 -4.98 -1.63 -4.89
CA TYR A 8 -4.37 -0.32 -5.00
C TYR A 8 -4.66 0.30 -6.37
N SER A 9 -4.90 1.61 -6.38
CA SER A 9 -5.05 2.38 -7.62
C SER A 9 -3.68 2.91 -8.06
N ASP A 10 -3.18 2.39 -9.17
CA ASP A 10 -1.94 2.82 -9.86
C ASP A 10 -1.94 4.31 -10.28
N LYS A 11 -3.12 4.93 -10.35
CA LYS A 11 -3.30 6.37 -10.62
C LYS A 11 -3.00 7.26 -9.40
N MET A 12 -2.77 6.67 -8.23
CA MET A 12 -2.54 7.41 -6.99
C MET A 12 -1.08 7.83 -6.84
N ASN A 13 -0.88 8.94 -6.13
CA ASN A 13 0.47 9.38 -5.79
C ASN A 13 1.06 8.46 -4.71
N VAL A 14 2.04 7.62 -5.08
CA VAL A 14 2.73 6.68 -4.18
C VAL A 14 3.36 7.39 -2.99
N LYS A 15 3.94 8.59 -3.17
CA LYS A 15 4.54 9.35 -2.05
C LYS A 15 3.51 9.70 -0.99
N ASN A 16 2.34 10.20 -1.37
CA ASN A 16 1.26 10.48 -0.43
C ASN A 16 0.78 9.21 0.28
N PHE A 17 0.66 8.11 -0.46
CA PHE A 17 0.31 6.81 0.10
C PHE A 17 1.30 6.34 1.17
N LEU A 18 2.60 6.44 0.90
CA LEU A 18 3.65 6.07 1.87
C LEU A 18 3.66 6.99 3.10
N GLU A 19 3.41 8.30 2.94
CA GLU A 19 3.30 9.22 4.07
C GLU A 19 2.07 8.93 4.94
N ASP A 20 0.96 8.49 4.35
CA ASP A 20 -0.22 8.09 5.11
C ASP A 20 -0.06 6.70 5.74
N ALA A 21 0.64 5.76 5.09
CA ALA A 21 0.95 4.46 5.67
C ALA A 21 1.81 4.57 6.94
N LYS A 22 2.65 5.61 7.08
CA LYS A 22 3.41 5.90 8.31
C LYS A 22 2.51 6.27 9.50
N LYS A 23 1.28 6.73 9.25
CA LYS A 23 0.30 7.10 10.28
C LYS A 23 -0.49 5.89 10.79
N CYS A 24 -0.39 4.75 10.11
CA CYS A 24 -1.07 3.53 10.53
C CYS A 24 -0.48 3.00 11.84
N GLU A 25 -1.34 2.50 12.72
CA GLU A 25 -0.96 1.94 14.02
C GLU A 25 -0.39 0.52 13.86
N ASN A 26 -0.95 -0.28 12.94
CA ASN A 26 -0.60 -1.69 12.76
C ASN A 26 0.33 -1.90 11.56
N GLU A 27 0.80 -3.14 11.39
CA GLU A 27 1.55 -3.52 10.20
C GLU A 27 0.63 -3.52 8.97
N VAL A 28 1.09 -2.84 7.93
CA VAL A 28 0.40 -2.68 6.65
C VAL A 28 1.35 -3.10 5.54
N TRP A 29 0.82 -3.83 4.57
CA TRP A 29 1.59 -4.48 3.53
C TRP A 29 1.04 -4.14 2.16
N PHE A 30 1.94 -4.14 1.19
CA PHE A 30 1.65 -4.01 -0.22
C PHE A 30 2.10 -5.29 -0.92
N GLU A 31 1.17 -5.94 -1.60
CA GLU A 31 1.41 -7.19 -2.33
C GLU A 31 1.36 -6.92 -3.83
N THR A 32 2.43 -7.22 -4.55
CA THR A 32 2.42 -7.16 -6.02
C THR A 32 1.65 -8.35 -6.60
N LEU A 33 1.30 -8.28 -7.89
CA LEU A 33 0.67 -9.40 -8.59
C LEU A 33 1.55 -10.66 -8.58
N ASP A 34 2.88 -10.47 -8.59
CA ASP A 34 3.88 -11.55 -8.52
C ASP A 34 3.99 -12.19 -7.12
N GLY A 35 3.28 -11.63 -6.13
CA GLY A 35 3.23 -12.15 -4.77
C GLY A 35 4.31 -11.59 -3.84
N ASP A 36 5.09 -10.59 -4.26
CA ASP A 36 6.04 -9.92 -3.39
C ASP A 36 5.33 -9.14 -2.30
N GLN A 37 5.78 -9.29 -1.05
CA GLN A 37 5.20 -8.61 0.10
C GLN A 37 6.14 -7.52 0.60
N LEU A 38 5.71 -6.27 0.46
CA LEU A 38 6.44 -5.08 0.89
C LEU A 38 5.78 -4.50 2.15
N SER A 39 6.51 -4.43 3.27
CA SER A 39 6.01 -3.74 4.46
C SER A 39 6.01 -2.22 4.20
N LEU A 40 4.85 -1.58 4.31
CA LEU A 40 4.73 -0.14 4.09
C LEU A 40 5.36 0.69 5.21
N LYS A 41 5.76 0.07 6.33
CA LYS A 41 6.49 0.70 7.44
C LYS A 41 8.01 0.56 7.31
N SER A 42 8.50 -0.36 6.49
CA SER A 42 9.93 -0.55 6.24
C SER A 42 10.46 0.52 5.29
N THR A 43 11.46 1.29 5.74
CA THR A 43 12.13 2.31 4.89
C THR A 43 12.68 1.72 3.59
N LEU A 44 13.22 0.49 3.63
CA LEU A 44 13.72 -0.19 2.43
C LEU A 44 12.59 -0.49 1.44
N CYS A 45 11.48 -1.05 1.93
CA CYS A 45 10.32 -1.36 1.10
C CYS A 45 9.66 -0.08 0.55
N GLN A 46 9.64 1.01 1.32
CA GLN A 46 9.19 2.33 0.85
C GLN A 46 10.05 2.82 -0.32
N PHE A 47 11.38 2.66 -0.26
CA PHE A 47 12.29 2.97 -1.37
C PHE A 47 12.02 2.11 -2.62
N ILE A 48 11.76 0.82 -2.43
CA ILE A 48 11.39 -0.09 -3.53
C ILE A 48 10.08 0.38 -4.17
N LEU A 49 9.02 0.62 -3.39
CA LEU A 49 7.74 1.12 -3.88
C LEU A 49 7.85 2.45 -4.63
N LEU A 50 8.67 3.38 -4.14
CA LEU A 50 8.96 4.63 -4.84
C LEU A 50 9.63 4.38 -6.19
N SER A 51 10.56 3.43 -6.26
CA SER A 51 11.23 3.05 -7.52
C SER A 51 10.25 2.38 -8.48
N LEU A 52 9.35 1.53 -7.98
CA LEU A 52 8.28 0.89 -8.76
C LEU A 52 7.23 1.88 -9.26
N SER A 53 7.09 3.05 -8.63
CA SER A 53 6.13 4.08 -9.09
C SER A 53 6.47 4.69 -10.45
N GLU A 54 7.72 4.54 -10.90
CA GLU A 54 8.15 4.88 -12.27
C GLU A 54 7.77 3.81 -13.31
N HIS A 55 7.25 2.67 -12.83
CA HIS A 55 6.84 1.50 -13.61
C HIS A 55 5.39 1.11 -13.24
N PRO A 56 4.37 1.84 -13.74
CA PRO A 56 2.96 1.62 -13.35
C PRO A 56 2.50 0.17 -13.53
N GLU A 57 3.03 -0.54 -14.52
CA GLU A 57 2.78 -1.96 -14.78
C GLU A 57 3.13 -2.87 -13.60
N ALA A 58 4.08 -2.48 -12.75
CA ALA A 58 4.48 -3.24 -11.57
C ALA A 58 3.55 -3.00 -10.36
N LEU A 59 2.70 -1.96 -10.41
CA LEU A 59 1.72 -1.62 -9.38
C LEU A 59 0.30 -2.03 -9.77
N GLU A 60 0.09 -2.45 -11.02
CA GLU A 60 -1.19 -2.94 -11.52
C GLU A 60 -1.68 -4.13 -10.67
N ASP A 61 -2.96 -4.09 -10.30
CA ASP A 61 -3.63 -5.09 -9.45
C ASP A 61 -2.96 -5.37 -8.10
N ALA A 62 -1.99 -4.55 -7.69
CA ALA A 62 -1.35 -4.70 -6.40
C ALA A 62 -2.37 -4.51 -5.26
N VAL A 63 -2.13 -5.19 -4.14
CA VAL A 63 -3.08 -5.25 -3.04
C VAL A 63 -2.49 -4.68 -1.77
N VAL A 64 -3.22 -3.75 -1.17
CA VAL A 64 -2.93 -3.29 0.19
C VAL A 64 -3.66 -4.17 1.18
N ARG A 65 -2.95 -4.69 2.17
CA ARG A 65 -3.52 -5.46 3.28
C ARG A 65 -3.05 -4.94 4.63
N GLY A 66 -3.89 -5.10 5.64
CA GLY A 66 -3.55 -4.70 7.00
C GLY A 66 -4.65 -5.06 7.97
N THR A 67 -4.55 -4.52 9.18
CA THR A 67 -5.50 -4.80 10.25
C THR A 67 -5.88 -3.51 10.97
N GLY A 68 -7.13 -3.43 11.44
CA GLY A 68 -7.64 -2.27 12.18
C GLY A 68 -8.49 -1.34 11.31
N GLU A 69 -9.54 -0.80 11.92
CA GLU A 69 -10.45 0.12 11.21
C GLU A 69 -9.81 1.48 10.97
N HIS A 70 -9.00 1.98 11.90
CA HIS A 70 -8.27 3.25 11.75
C HIS A 70 -7.33 3.25 10.53
N ASP A 71 -6.53 2.20 10.39
CA ASP A 71 -5.59 2.05 9.27
C ASP A 71 -6.34 1.91 7.94
N TYR A 72 -7.48 1.22 7.93
CA TYR A 72 -8.35 1.15 6.77
C TYR A 72 -8.90 2.53 6.38
N GLU A 73 -9.39 3.32 7.33
CA GLU A 73 -9.90 4.67 7.07
C GLU A 73 -8.83 5.60 6.48
N ILE A 74 -7.58 5.47 6.91
CA ILE A 74 -6.44 6.21 6.34
C ILE A 74 -6.19 5.81 4.89
N LEU A 75 -6.19 4.51 4.60
CA LEU A 75 -5.69 3.95 3.35
C LEU A 75 -6.77 3.71 2.27
N VAL A 76 -8.06 3.62 2.63
CA VAL A 76 -9.15 3.27 1.70
C VAL A 76 -9.28 4.24 0.52
N LYS A 77 -8.84 5.50 0.68
CA LYS A 77 -8.82 6.50 -0.39
C LYS A 77 -7.89 6.16 -1.55
N TYR A 78 -6.98 5.19 -1.37
CA TYR A 78 -6.09 4.68 -2.42
C TYR A 78 -6.64 3.44 -3.14
N LYS A 79 -7.85 3.00 -2.78
CA LYS A 79 -8.50 1.85 -3.40
C LYS A 79 -8.89 2.16 -4.86
N ALA A 80 -8.69 1.20 -5.75
CA ALA A 80 -9.20 1.24 -7.12
C ALA A 80 -10.75 1.21 -7.13
N VAL A 81 -11.35 2.03 -7.99
CA VAL A 81 -12.82 2.14 -8.17
C VAL A 81 -13.30 1.14 -9.19
#